data_AF-A0A954K024-F1
#
_entry.id   AF-A0A954K024-F1
#
_cell.length_a   1.000
_cell.length_b   1.000
_cell.length_c   1.000
_cell.angle_alpha   90.00
_cell.angle_beta   90.00
_cell.angle_gamma   90.00
#
_symmetry.space_group_name_H-M   'P 1'
#
loop_
_entity.id
_entity.type
_entity.pdbx_description
1 polymer ?
#
loop_
_entity_poly.entity_id
_entity_poly.type
_entity_poly.pdbx_seq_one_letter_code
_entity_poly.pdbx_strand_id
1 'polypeptide(L)'
;MGTPVQRAKFILSVKKACRIARIFNEHGVRQYGVIRIDSAEFGVNKWREDSVSNTKTIAATFREAAIVAAAHGERLAAEGEICWAGMHSWKDMLNLLEAVDMPGSLGFQCDLAHTYLYLLGYNAPECALVREGHTDEEFYAAYKTMTDKLRPWTIDFHVAQNDGQVHGAGSHDKTGKHCPADDPNGKLDIVKCSGYWLEGAAERGIRHICWDGCMFPNAMLENPKTWNTILDTMIKVRNAQGWT
;
A
#
# COMPACT_ATOMS: atom_id res chain seq x y z
N MET A 1 4.22 0.15 -16.98
CA MET A 1 3.54 -0.83 -17.86
C MET A 1 4.24 -1.12 -19.17
N GLY A 2 4.83 -0.14 -19.86
CA GLY A 2 5.73 -0.41 -21.00
C GLY A 2 5.11 -1.14 -22.19
N THR A 3 5.95 -1.86 -22.96
CA THR A 3 5.59 -2.58 -24.20
C THR A 3 4.71 -3.82 -23.94
N PRO A 4 4.03 -4.37 -24.97
CA PRO A 4 3.32 -5.65 -24.85
C PRO A 4 4.18 -6.79 -24.29
N VAL A 5 5.46 -6.85 -24.65
CA VAL A 5 6.40 -7.85 -24.12
C VAL A 5 6.65 -7.66 -22.62
N GLN A 6 6.78 -6.43 -22.15
CA GLN A 6 6.95 -6.14 -20.72
C GLN A 6 5.68 -6.47 -19.93
N ARG A 7 4.50 -6.14 -20.46
CA ARG A 7 3.22 -6.55 -19.85
C ARG A 7 3.08 -8.08 -19.77
N ALA A 8 3.42 -8.80 -20.83
CA ALA A 8 3.42 -10.27 -20.79
C ALA A 8 4.37 -10.83 -19.72
N LYS A 9 5.53 -10.19 -19.50
CA LYS A 9 6.43 -10.55 -18.38
C LYS A 9 5.82 -10.26 -17.01
N PHE A 10 5.10 -9.15 -16.86
CA PHE A 10 4.37 -8.82 -15.63
C PHE A 10 3.35 -9.92 -15.29
N ILE A 11 2.51 -10.30 -16.26
CA ILE A 11 1.51 -11.37 -16.09
C ILE A 11 2.19 -12.71 -15.78
N LEU A 12 3.31 -13.02 -16.44
CA LEU A 12 4.09 -14.21 -16.14
C LEU A 12 4.62 -14.21 -14.70
N SER A 13 5.07 -13.08 -14.18
CA SER A 13 5.50 -12.95 -12.78
C SER A 13 4.35 -13.22 -11.81
N VAL A 14 3.16 -12.68 -12.07
CA VAL A 14 1.95 -12.96 -11.26
C VAL A 14 1.60 -14.45 -11.30
N LYS A 15 1.64 -15.09 -12.48
CA LYS A 15 1.40 -16.53 -12.62
C LYS A 15 2.41 -17.37 -11.82
N LYS A 16 3.69 -16.98 -11.83
CA LYS A 16 4.74 -17.63 -11.02
C LYS A 16 4.49 -17.45 -9.53
N ALA A 17 4.13 -16.25 -9.08
CA ALA A 17 3.78 -15.98 -7.70
C ALA A 17 2.60 -16.84 -7.23
N CYS A 18 1.54 -16.97 -8.04
CA CYS A 18 0.40 -17.85 -7.75
C CYS A 18 0.83 -19.32 -7.62
N ARG A 19 1.71 -19.81 -8.50
CA ARG A 19 2.26 -21.18 -8.39
C ARG A 19 3.04 -21.37 -7.09
N ILE A 20 3.87 -20.41 -6.70
CA ILE A 20 4.66 -20.47 -5.45
C ILE A 20 3.73 -20.43 -4.24
N ALA A 21 2.73 -19.54 -4.24
CA ALA A 21 1.73 -19.44 -3.19
C ALA A 21 0.99 -20.77 -2.98
N ARG A 22 0.59 -21.44 -4.08
CA ARG A 22 -0.01 -22.78 -4.02
C ARG A 22 0.93 -23.80 -3.36
N ILE A 23 2.22 -23.82 -3.71
CA ILE A 23 3.20 -24.72 -3.08
C ILE A 23 3.29 -24.42 -1.58
N PHE A 24 3.36 -23.15 -1.17
CA PHE A 24 3.38 -22.80 0.25
C PHE A 24 2.10 -23.22 0.99
N ASN A 25 0.94 -23.15 0.34
CA ASN A 25 -0.32 -23.64 0.90
C ASN A 25 -0.31 -25.18 1.05
N GLU A 26 0.14 -25.91 0.02
CA GLU A 26 0.25 -27.39 0.02
C GLU A 26 1.19 -27.91 1.12
N HIS A 27 2.24 -27.12 1.45
CA HIS A 27 3.18 -27.43 2.51
C HIS A 27 2.80 -26.84 3.89
N GLY A 28 1.66 -26.16 4.01
CA GLY A 28 1.19 -25.56 5.27
C GLY A 28 1.97 -24.33 5.75
N VAL A 29 2.88 -23.78 4.93
CA VAL A 29 3.67 -22.58 5.24
C VAL A 29 2.79 -21.33 5.16
N ARG A 30 1.80 -21.33 4.27
CA ARG A 30 0.85 -20.22 4.07
C ARG A 30 -0.58 -20.71 4.22
N GLN A 31 -1.39 -19.97 4.98
CA GLN A 31 -2.81 -20.26 5.21
C GLN A 31 -3.73 -19.10 4.81
N TYR A 32 -3.14 -17.95 4.51
CA TYR A 32 -3.81 -16.68 4.20
C TYR A 32 -2.83 -15.77 3.45
N GLY A 33 -3.36 -14.76 2.75
CA GLY A 33 -2.62 -13.60 2.29
C GLY A 33 -3.06 -13.16 0.92
N VAL A 34 -2.39 -12.14 0.41
CA VAL A 34 -2.55 -11.63 -0.95
C VAL A 34 -1.20 -11.61 -1.66
N ILE A 35 -1.21 -11.50 -2.98
CA ILE A 35 -0.01 -11.22 -3.75
C ILE A 35 0.01 -9.70 -4.02
N ARG A 36 0.96 -8.99 -3.42
CA ARG A 36 1.14 -7.56 -3.64
C ARG A 36 1.73 -7.29 -5.02
N ILE A 37 1.26 -6.22 -5.67
CA ILE A 37 1.70 -5.78 -6.99
C ILE A 37 1.78 -4.26 -7.08
N ASP A 38 2.61 -3.80 -8.02
CA ASP A 38 2.73 -2.38 -8.37
C ASP A 38 2.59 -2.17 -9.88
N SER A 39 2.35 -0.93 -10.30
CA SER A 39 2.19 -0.62 -11.73
C SER A 39 3.49 -0.78 -12.53
N ALA A 40 4.63 -0.78 -11.83
CA ALA A 40 5.96 -0.74 -12.42
C ALA A 40 6.11 0.39 -13.48
N GLU A 41 5.28 1.44 -13.39
CA GLU A 41 5.31 2.60 -14.28
C GLU A 41 6.14 3.69 -13.60
N PHE A 42 7.28 4.01 -14.21
CA PHE A 42 8.20 5.01 -13.70
C PHE A 42 7.95 6.36 -14.36
N GLY A 43 8.25 7.44 -13.63
CA GLY A 43 8.16 8.79 -14.15
C GLY A 43 6.74 9.30 -14.20
N VAL A 44 6.25 9.79 -13.05
CA VAL A 44 4.95 10.46 -12.92
C VAL A 44 4.75 11.53 -14.00
N ASN A 45 5.78 12.32 -14.32
CA ASN A 45 5.71 13.34 -15.37
C ASN A 45 5.41 12.75 -16.75
N LYS A 46 6.02 11.60 -17.09
CA LYS A 46 5.77 10.93 -18.37
C LYS A 46 4.36 10.35 -18.42
N TRP A 47 3.91 9.75 -17.32
CA TRP A 47 2.53 9.26 -17.20
C TRP A 47 1.51 10.41 -17.35
N ARG A 48 1.81 11.61 -16.81
CA ARG A 48 0.94 12.80 -16.88
C ARG A 48 0.71 13.33 -18.30
N GLU A 49 1.63 13.10 -19.24
CA GLU A 49 1.47 13.55 -20.63
C GLU A 49 0.18 12.99 -21.28
N ASP A 50 -0.27 11.80 -20.87
CA ASP A 50 -1.55 11.21 -21.24
C ASP A 50 -2.05 10.28 -20.12
N SER A 51 -2.41 10.87 -18.98
CA SER A 51 -2.80 10.11 -17.78
C SER A 51 -3.99 9.19 -18.03
N VAL A 52 -4.93 9.57 -18.90
CA VAL A 52 -6.11 8.77 -19.23
C VAL A 52 -5.71 7.50 -19.98
N SER A 53 -4.93 7.61 -21.05
CA SER A 53 -4.48 6.44 -21.84
C SER A 53 -3.53 5.56 -21.04
N ASN A 54 -2.61 6.17 -20.29
CA ASN A 54 -1.64 5.44 -19.48
C ASN A 54 -2.34 4.68 -18.34
N THR A 55 -3.33 5.28 -17.67
CA THR A 55 -4.13 4.58 -16.64
C THR A 55 -4.95 3.44 -17.23
N LYS A 56 -5.54 3.62 -18.41
CA LYS A 56 -6.23 2.52 -19.12
C LYS A 56 -5.30 1.35 -19.39
N THR A 57 -4.05 1.61 -19.72
CA THR A 57 -3.03 0.57 -19.94
C THR A 57 -2.68 -0.17 -18.65
N ILE A 58 -2.53 0.55 -17.54
CA ILE A 58 -2.33 -0.05 -16.20
C ILE A 58 -3.55 -0.90 -15.83
N ALA A 59 -4.75 -0.35 -15.92
CA ALA A 59 -5.99 -1.04 -15.59
C ALA A 59 -6.20 -2.32 -16.40
N ALA A 60 -5.93 -2.28 -17.71
CA ALA A 60 -6.02 -3.47 -18.56
C ALA A 60 -5.03 -4.57 -18.13
N THR A 61 -3.81 -4.20 -17.75
CA THR A 61 -2.78 -5.14 -17.28
C THR A 61 -3.14 -5.73 -15.92
N PHE A 62 -3.62 -4.90 -15.00
CA PHE A 62 -4.09 -5.32 -13.67
C PHE A 62 -5.33 -6.22 -13.77
N ARG A 63 -6.25 -5.96 -14.70
CA ARG A 63 -7.39 -6.83 -14.97
C ARG A 63 -6.94 -8.22 -15.42
N GLU A 64 -6.01 -8.30 -16.37
CA GLU A 64 -5.46 -9.59 -16.81
C GLU A 64 -4.75 -10.32 -15.66
N ALA A 65 -3.96 -9.60 -14.85
CA ALA A 65 -3.29 -10.17 -13.69
C ALA A 65 -4.29 -10.71 -12.65
N ALA A 66 -5.36 -9.96 -12.38
CA ALA A 66 -6.39 -10.33 -11.43
C ALA A 66 -7.19 -11.55 -11.90
N ILE A 67 -7.47 -11.68 -13.20
CA ILE A 67 -8.05 -12.89 -13.80
C ILE A 67 -7.14 -14.10 -13.57
N VAL A 68 -5.82 -13.94 -13.79
CA VAL A 68 -4.85 -15.02 -13.54
C VAL A 68 -4.84 -15.40 -12.06
N ALA A 69 -4.76 -14.44 -11.15
CA ALA A 69 -4.77 -14.70 -9.71
C ALA A 69 -6.06 -15.42 -9.27
N ALA A 70 -7.23 -14.94 -9.72
CA ALA A 70 -8.52 -15.55 -9.42
C ALA A 70 -8.61 -17.01 -9.90
N ALA A 71 -8.08 -17.32 -11.10
CA ALA A 71 -8.03 -18.69 -11.63
C ALA A 71 -7.17 -19.63 -10.77
N HIS A 72 -6.27 -19.08 -9.94
CA HIS A 72 -5.47 -19.81 -8.97
C HIS A 72 -6.02 -19.75 -7.54
N GLY A 73 -7.19 -19.13 -7.32
CA GLY A 73 -7.77 -18.94 -6.00
C GLY A 73 -7.06 -17.86 -5.16
N GLU A 74 -6.26 -17.00 -5.79
CA GLU A 74 -5.48 -15.95 -5.15
C GLU A 74 -6.11 -14.56 -5.38
N ARG A 75 -5.77 -13.60 -4.51
CA ARG A 75 -6.14 -12.19 -4.63
C ARG A 75 -4.89 -11.33 -4.77
N LEU A 76 -5.01 -10.23 -5.51
CA LEU A 76 -3.97 -9.22 -5.68
C LEU A 76 -4.28 -7.99 -4.83
N ALA A 77 -3.25 -7.34 -4.31
CA ALA A 77 -3.38 -6.02 -3.69
C ALA A 77 -2.37 -5.05 -4.30
N ALA A 78 -2.87 -3.91 -4.80
CA ALA A 78 -2.04 -2.82 -5.28
C ALA A 78 -1.51 -2.03 -4.09
N GLU A 79 -0.19 -1.95 -3.93
CA GLU A 79 0.44 -1.30 -2.77
C GLU A 79 0.36 0.22 -2.85
N GLY A 80 -0.01 0.85 -1.73
CA GLY A 80 -0.22 2.29 -1.62
C GLY A 80 1.03 3.14 -1.65
N GLU A 81 2.05 2.73 -2.40
CA GLU A 81 3.30 3.49 -2.58
C GLU A 81 3.10 4.76 -3.42
N ILE A 82 3.94 5.76 -3.17
CA ILE A 82 3.93 7.03 -3.91
C ILE A 82 4.83 7.03 -5.16
N CYS A 83 5.74 6.05 -5.31
CA CYS A 83 6.72 6.07 -6.39
C CYS A 83 6.22 5.52 -7.73
N TRP A 84 5.08 4.82 -7.75
CA TRP A 84 4.53 4.19 -8.95
C TRP A 84 3.53 5.10 -9.64
N ALA A 85 3.78 5.46 -10.89
CA ALA A 85 2.85 6.28 -11.66
C ALA A 85 1.52 5.54 -11.89
N GLY A 86 0.42 6.30 -11.89
CA GLY A 86 -0.95 5.76 -11.85
C GLY A 86 -1.39 5.21 -10.49
N MET A 87 -0.50 5.16 -9.50
CA MET A 87 -0.77 4.74 -8.11
C MET A 87 -0.37 5.81 -7.09
N HIS A 88 0.52 6.74 -7.45
CA HIS A 88 1.14 7.79 -6.64
C HIS A 88 0.26 8.80 -5.87
N SER A 89 -1.06 8.67 -5.86
CA SER A 89 -1.98 9.53 -5.09
C SER A 89 -3.25 8.76 -4.72
N TRP A 90 -3.97 9.23 -3.70
CA TRP A 90 -5.23 8.58 -3.30
C TRP A 90 -6.27 8.59 -4.42
N LYS A 91 -6.28 9.66 -5.24
CA LYS A 91 -7.25 9.82 -6.33
C LYS A 91 -6.89 8.97 -7.53
N ASP A 92 -5.60 8.92 -7.90
CA ASP A 92 -5.15 8.08 -9.01
C ASP A 92 -5.29 6.60 -8.68
N MET A 93 -4.98 6.21 -7.44
CA MET A 93 -5.21 4.87 -6.94
C MET A 93 -6.70 4.49 -7.02
N LEU A 94 -7.60 5.36 -6.55
CA LEU A 94 -9.04 5.13 -6.63
C LEU A 94 -9.50 4.98 -8.09
N ASN A 95 -9.10 5.91 -8.96
CA ASN A 95 -9.43 5.87 -10.38
C ASN A 95 -8.93 4.56 -11.03
N LEU A 96 -7.74 4.09 -10.65
CA LEU A 96 -7.18 2.85 -11.16
C LEU A 96 -7.99 1.64 -10.69
N LEU A 97 -8.32 1.55 -9.41
CA LEU A 97 -9.12 0.45 -8.84
C LEU A 97 -10.51 0.38 -9.50
N GLU A 98 -11.16 1.53 -9.67
CA GLU A 98 -12.43 1.64 -10.40
C GLU A 98 -12.29 1.26 -11.88
N ALA A 99 -11.20 1.66 -12.54
CA ALA A 99 -10.95 1.33 -13.93
C ALA A 99 -10.59 -0.15 -14.15
N VAL A 100 -10.05 -0.85 -13.14
CA VAL A 100 -9.82 -2.30 -13.16
C VAL A 100 -11.14 -3.06 -13.04
N ASP A 101 -12.02 -2.62 -12.12
CA ASP A 101 -13.36 -3.17 -11.89
C ASP A 101 -13.35 -4.68 -11.58
N MET A 102 -12.49 -5.09 -10.63
CA MET A 102 -12.39 -6.48 -10.17
C MET A 102 -12.24 -6.60 -8.65
N PRO A 103 -13.13 -6.01 -7.83
CA PRO A 103 -12.98 -5.94 -6.37
C PRO A 103 -12.90 -7.31 -5.67
N GLY A 104 -13.39 -8.38 -6.30
CA GLY A 104 -13.29 -9.74 -5.76
C GLY A 104 -11.86 -10.31 -5.81
N SER A 105 -11.05 -9.92 -6.79
CA SER A 105 -9.72 -10.49 -7.05
C SER A 105 -8.57 -9.49 -6.99
N LEU A 106 -8.87 -8.19 -7.00
CA LEU A 106 -7.89 -7.12 -6.84
C LEU A 106 -8.41 -6.04 -5.89
N GLY A 107 -7.60 -5.69 -4.90
CA GLY A 107 -7.88 -4.61 -3.97
C GLY A 107 -6.65 -3.72 -3.74
N PHE A 108 -6.70 -2.97 -2.66
CA PHE A 108 -5.68 -2.05 -2.19
C PHE A 108 -4.95 -2.64 -0.99
N GLN A 109 -3.63 -2.47 -0.95
CA GLN A 109 -2.83 -2.64 0.26
C GLN A 109 -2.55 -1.24 0.81
N CYS A 110 -2.92 -1.02 2.07
CA CYS A 110 -2.60 0.21 2.77
C CYS A 110 -1.35 0.02 3.61
N ASP A 111 -0.33 0.82 3.32
CA ASP A 111 0.78 1.09 4.23
C ASP A 111 0.60 2.47 4.86
N LEU A 112 0.70 2.57 6.19
CA LEU A 112 0.52 3.83 6.90
C LEU A 112 1.56 4.90 6.51
N ALA A 113 2.83 4.53 6.35
CA ALA A 113 3.91 5.45 6.01
C ALA A 113 3.73 6.01 4.59
N HIS A 114 3.32 5.16 3.65
CA HIS A 114 3.11 5.59 2.27
C HIS A 114 1.81 6.40 2.10
N THR A 115 0.69 5.94 2.68
CA THR A 115 -0.60 6.62 2.55
C THR A 115 -0.65 7.97 3.27
N TYR A 116 0.17 8.18 4.30
CA TYR A 116 0.39 9.52 4.86
C TYR A 116 0.85 10.52 3.78
N LEU A 117 1.72 10.11 2.87
CA LEU A 117 2.25 10.99 1.81
C LEU A 117 1.23 11.25 0.69
N TYR A 118 0.18 10.43 0.56
CA TYR A 118 -0.97 10.77 -0.28
C TYR A 118 -1.70 12.01 0.24
N LEU A 119 -1.82 12.20 1.56
CA LEU A 119 -2.44 13.40 2.12
C LEU A 119 -1.68 14.67 1.74
N LEU A 120 -0.34 14.58 1.72
CA LEU A 120 0.53 15.69 1.37
C LEU A 120 0.60 15.94 -0.15
N GLY A 121 0.10 15.01 -0.97
CA GLY A 121 0.20 15.09 -2.43
C GLY A 121 1.64 15.12 -2.93
N TYR A 122 2.56 14.37 -2.31
CA TYR A 122 4.01 14.53 -2.52
C TYR A 122 4.44 14.42 -4.00
N ASN A 123 3.85 13.47 -4.73
CA ASN A 123 4.05 13.29 -6.18
C ASN A 123 2.84 13.75 -7.02
N ALA A 124 1.78 14.23 -6.37
CA ALA A 124 0.57 14.75 -7.01
C ALA A 124 0.00 15.93 -6.20
N PRO A 125 0.63 17.13 -6.28
CA PRO A 125 0.23 18.27 -5.46
C PRO A 125 -1.22 18.71 -5.69
N GLU A 126 -1.75 18.50 -6.91
CA GLU A 126 -3.15 18.74 -7.23
C GLU A 126 -4.14 17.81 -6.50
N CYS A 127 -3.65 16.72 -5.92
CA CYS A 127 -4.41 15.77 -5.11
C CYS A 127 -4.17 15.93 -3.60
N ALA A 128 -3.34 16.89 -3.17
CA ALA A 128 -3.07 17.14 -1.75
C ALA A 128 -4.37 17.49 -1.00
N LEU A 129 -4.54 16.89 0.18
CA LEU A 129 -5.68 17.14 1.07
C LEU A 129 -5.32 18.07 2.23
N VAL A 130 -4.04 18.16 2.58
CA VAL A 130 -3.52 19.11 3.58
C VAL A 130 -2.28 19.83 3.05
N ARG A 131 -1.93 20.95 3.69
CA ARG A 131 -0.71 21.72 3.40
C ARG A 131 0.30 21.55 4.52
N GLU A 132 1.53 22.00 4.29
CA GLU A 132 2.52 22.11 5.35
C GLU A 132 2.02 23.06 6.45
N GLY A 133 2.22 22.67 7.72
CA GLY A 133 1.72 23.42 8.88
C GLY A 133 0.24 23.23 9.22
N HIS A 134 -0.41 22.20 8.65
CA HIS A 134 -1.79 21.85 8.99
C HIS A 134 -1.98 21.53 10.47
N THR A 135 -3.19 21.77 10.99
CA THR A 135 -3.56 21.37 12.35
C THR A 135 -3.96 19.91 12.43
N ASP A 136 -4.04 19.36 13.64
CA ASP A 136 -4.55 18.00 13.86
C ASP A 136 -5.98 17.83 13.35
N GLU A 137 -6.84 18.85 13.51
CA GLU A 137 -8.21 18.82 13.00
C GLU A 137 -8.26 18.71 11.48
N GLU A 138 -7.42 19.50 10.78
CA GLU A 138 -7.28 19.43 9.32
C GLU A 138 -6.73 18.07 8.89
N PHE A 139 -5.73 17.55 9.61
CA PHE A 139 -5.16 16.22 9.36
C PHE A 139 -6.24 15.15 9.44
N TYR A 140 -6.98 15.04 10.55
CA TYR A 140 -7.95 13.96 10.73
C TYR A 140 -9.16 14.10 9.78
N ALA A 141 -9.57 15.32 9.43
CA ALA A 141 -10.60 15.52 8.41
C ALA A 141 -10.15 15.03 7.01
N ALA A 142 -8.91 15.33 6.64
CA ALA A 142 -8.31 14.86 5.40
C ALA A 142 -8.06 13.34 5.41
N TYR A 143 -7.54 12.80 6.52
CA TYR A 143 -7.31 11.37 6.71
C TYR A 143 -8.61 10.58 6.57
N LYS A 144 -9.71 11.08 7.17
CA LYS A 144 -11.04 10.50 7.01
C LYS A 144 -11.50 10.53 5.55
N THR A 145 -11.31 11.64 4.85
CA THR A 145 -11.68 11.78 3.43
C THR A 145 -10.97 10.75 2.56
N MET A 146 -9.66 10.58 2.74
CA MET A 146 -8.87 9.59 2.01
C MET A 146 -9.29 8.16 2.35
N THR A 147 -9.40 7.85 3.64
CA THR A 147 -9.72 6.50 4.12
C THR A 147 -11.13 6.09 3.72
N ASP A 148 -12.13 6.96 3.79
CA ASP A 148 -13.49 6.64 3.34
C ASP A 148 -13.54 6.21 1.86
N LYS A 149 -12.64 6.73 1.03
CA LYS A 149 -12.55 6.40 -0.40
C LYS A 149 -11.80 5.11 -0.68
N LEU A 150 -10.67 4.89 -0.01
CA LEU A 150 -9.79 3.75 -0.30
C LEU A 150 -10.07 2.53 0.57
N ARG A 151 -10.54 2.70 1.81
CA ARG A 151 -10.84 1.62 2.76
C ARG A 151 -11.76 0.54 2.21
N PRO A 152 -12.83 0.84 1.45
CA PRO A 152 -13.66 -0.21 0.85
C PRO A 152 -12.88 -1.17 -0.05
N TRP A 153 -11.75 -0.71 -0.61
CA TRP A 153 -10.86 -1.51 -1.45
C TRP A 153 -9.72 -2.16 -0.66
N THR A 154 -9.48 -1.76 0.60
CA THR A 154 -8.35 -2.25 1.40
C THR A 154 -8.55 -3.69 1.84
N ILE A 155 -7.69 -4.58 1.37
CA ILE A 155 -7.72 -6.03 1.64
C ILE A 155 -6.42 -6.53 2.29
N ASP A 156 -5.46 -5.64 2.48
CA ASP A 156 -4.18 -5.88 3.14
C ASP A 156 -3.73 -4.59 3.83
N PHE A 157 -3.11 -4.71 5.01
CA PHE A 157 -2.80 -3.55 5.85
C PHE A 157 -1.47 -3.71 6.59
N HIS A 158 -0.61 -2.73 6.42
CA HIS A 158 0.68 -2.61 7.07
C HIS A 158 0.66 -1.43 8.04
N VAL A 159 0.96 -1.74 9.30
CA VAL A 159 1.24 -0.74 10.32
C VAL A 159 2.66 -0.20 10.09
N ALA A 160 2.80 1.11 10.01
CA ALA A 160 4.08 1.75 9.77
C ALA A 160 4.08 3.17 10.36
N GLN A 161 5.24 3.83 10.33
CA GLN A 161 5.43 5.22 10.73
C GLN A 161 6.27 5.96 9.69
N ASN A 162 6.03 7.26 9.55
CA ASN A 162 6.78 8.16 8.66
C ASN A 162 7.10 9.46 9.40
N ASP A 163 8.30 10.01 9.19
CA ASP A 163 8.80 11.24 9.83
C ASP A 163 8.52 12.52 9.01
N GLY A 164 7.75 12.40 7.92
CA GLY A 164 7.52 13.45 6.92
C GLY A 164 8.45 13.39 5.73
N GLN A 165 9.45 12.49 5.73
CA GLN A 165 10.44 12.41 4.66
C GLN A 165 10.12 11.30 3.66
N VAL A 166 10.70 11.46 2.48
CA VAL A 166 10.79 10.43 1.45
C VAL A 166 12.20 9.87 1.42
N HIS A 167 12.33 8.62 0.99
CA HIS A 167 13.60 7.99 0.66
C HIS A 167 13.67 7.80 -0.85
N GLY A 168 14.83 8.08 -1.45
CA GLY A 168 15.09 7.80 -2.85
C GLY A 168 16.22 6.79 -2.98
N ALA A 169 15.98 5.65 -3.66
CA ALA A 169 17.00 4.65 -3.93
C ALA A 169 16.77 3.96 -5.29
N GLY A 170 17.78 4.00 -6.15
CA GLY A 170 17.73 3.36 -7.47
C GLY A 170 16.62 3.93 -8.34
N SER A 171 15.70 3.08 -8.81
CA SER A 171 14.55 3.48 -9.63
C SER A 171 13.37 4.06 -8.83
N HIS A 172 13.45 4.05 -7.49
CA HIS A 172 12.48 4.72 -6.61
C HIS A 172 12.98 6.14 -6.34
N ASP A 173 12.66 7.10 -7.22
CA ASP A 173 13.13 8.49 -7.06
C ASP A 173 12.59 9.15 -5.78
N LYS A 174 11.36 8.78 -5.35
CA LYS A 174 10.66 9.26 -4.14
C LYS A 174 9.68 8.20 -3.62
N THR A 175 10.08 7.37 -2.66
CA THR A 175 9.19 6.47 -1.90
C THR A 175 9.04 6.96 -0.46
N GLY A 176 8.00 6.54 0.26
CA GLY A 176 7.81 6.95 1.64
C GLY A 176 8.85 6.31 2.56
N LYS A 177 9.58 7.12 3.33
CA LYS A 177 10.59 6.62 4.25
C LYS A 177 9.92 6.08 5.51
N HIS A 178 10.09 4.80 5.80
CA HIS A 178 9.64 4.28 7.09
C HIS A 178 10.60 4.74 8.18
N CYS A 179 10.07 5.06 9.34
CA CYS A 179 10.86 5.31 10.53
C CYS A 179 10.37 4.44 11.72
N PRO A 180 11.16 4.33 12.80
CA PRO A 180 10.77 3.56 13.98
C PRO A 180 9.43 3.97 14.57
N ALA A 181 8.76 3.04 15.24
CA ALA A 181 7.50 3.31 15.93
C ALA A 181 7.60 4.41 17.00
N ASP A 182 8.78 4.55 17.62
CA ASP A 182 9.12 5.58 18.62
C ASP A 182 9.95 6.73 18.06
N ASP A 183 9.97 6.93 16.74
CA ASP A 183 10.68 8.08 16.16
C ASP A 183 10.09 9.39 16.73
N PRO A 184 10.90 10.26 17.34
CA PRO A 184 10.41 11.51 17.93
C PRO A 184 9.83 12.48 16.90
N ASN A 185 10.09 12.28 15.60
CA ASN A 185 9.53 13.06 14.51
C ASN A 185 8.38 12.35 13.77
N GLY A 186 7.97 11.17 14.25
CA GLY A 186 6.86 10.41 13.68
C GLY A 186 5.60 11.26 13.54
N LYS A 187 4.93 11.18 12.38
CA LYS A 187 3.80 12.03 12.02
C LYS A 187 2.44 11.41 12.32
N LEU A 188 2.39 10.09 12.47
CA LEU A 188 1.15 9.37 12.68
C LEU A 188 0.95 9.03 14.15
N ASP A 189 -0.25 9.31 14.67
CA ASP A 189 -0.81 8.49 15.74
C ASP A 189 -1.14 7.12 15.14
N ILE A 190 -0.21 6.18 15.26
CA ILE A 190 -0.27 4.85 14.63
C ILE A 190 -1.55 4.13 15.01
N VAL A 191 -1.96 4.20 16.28
CA VAL A 191 -3.13 3.47 16.78
C VAL A 191 -4.41 4.07 16.21
N LYS A 192 -4.55 5.40 16.25
CA LYS A 192 -5.73 6.09 15.71
C LYS A 192 -5.83 5.95 14.19
N CYS A 193 -4.73 6.14 13.47
CA CYS A 193 -4.67 5.99 12.01
C CYS A 193 -5.00 4.55 11.57
N SER A 194 -4.48 3.55 12.28
CA SER A 194 -4.83 2.14 12.03
C SER A 194 -6.33 1.90 12.18
N GLY A 195 -7.00 2.54 13.15
CA GLY A 195 -8.44 2.39 13.35
C GLY A 195 -9.28 2.84 12.16
N TYR A 196 -8.87 3.90 11.45
CA TYR A 196 -9.56 4.31 10.23
C TYR A 196 -9.53 3.21 9.18
N TRP A 197 -8.39 2.54 8.96
CA TRP A 197 -8.25 1.49 7.95
C TRP A 197 -8.82 0.15 8.36
N LEU A 198 -8.76 -0.19 9.65
CA LEU A 198 -9.18 -1.48 10.17
C LEU A 198 -10.68 -1.57 10.49
N GLU A 199 -11.41 -0.46 10.45
CA GLU A 199 -12.88 -0.44 10.54
C GLU A 199 -13.51 -1.33 9.46
N GLY A 200 -14.17 -2.43 9.85
CA GLY A 200 -14.78 -3.39 8.92
C GLY A 200 -13.78 -4.28 8.16
N ALA A 201 -12.56 -4.45 8.68
CA ALA A 201 -11.51 -5.21 8.01
C ALA A 201 -11.80 -6.72 7.91
N ALA A 202 -12.51 -7.29 8.88
CA ALA A 202 -12.88 -8.71 8.86
C ALA A 202 -13.79 -9.03 7.67
N GLU A 203 -14.76 -8.16 7.38
CA GLU A 203 -15.68 -8.28 6.24
C GLU A 203 -14.94 -8.13 4.90
N ARG A 204 -13.83 -7.37 4.86
CA ARG A 204 -12.94 -7.26 3.69
C ARG A 204 -11.93 -8.41 3.58
N GLY A 205 -11.90 -9.28 4.58
CA GLY A 205 -11.10 -10.51 4.60
C GLY A 205 -9.67 -10.34 5.11
N ILE A 206 -9.33 -9.24 5.77
CA ILE A 206 -8.01 -9.05 6.38
C ILE A 206 -7.94 -9.93 7.65
N ARG A 207 -6.91 -10.78 7.76
CA ARG A 207 -6.75 -11.74 8.87
C ARG A 207 -5.49 -11.56 9.70
N HIS A 208 -4.50 -10.83 9.19
CA HIS A 208 -3.38 -10.38 10.01
C HIS A 208 -3.07 -8.91 9.73
N ILE A 209 -2.36 -8.31 10.67
CA ILE A 209 -1.67 -7.05 10.50
C ILE A 209 -0.18 -7.30 10.71
N CYS A 210 0.67 -6.60 9.98
CA CYS A 210 2.11 -6.66 10.17
C CYS A 210 2.69 -5.26 10.31
N TRP A 211 3.87 -5.18 10.92
CA TRP A 211 4.66 -3.96 10.89
C TRP A 211 5.49 -3.92 9.61
N ASP A 212 5.47 -2.81 8.91
CA ASP A 212 6.38 -2.56 7.81
C ASP A 212 7.56 -1.68 8.27
N GLY A 213 8.71 -2.33 8.42
CA GLY A 213 9.98 -1.70 8.73
C GLY A 213 10.92 -1.68 7.53
N CYS A 214 10.40 -1.66 6.30
CA CYS A 214 11.25 -1.56 5.13
C CYS A 214 12.16 -0.32 5.23
N MET A 215 13.33 -0.36 4.61
CA MET A 215 14.35 0.70 4.70
C MET A 215 15.02 0.89 6.08
N PHE A 216 14.71 0.08 7.10
CA PHE A 216 15.48 0.10 8.35
C PHE A 216 16.92 -0.39 8.10
N PRO A 217 17.95 0.32 8.60
CA PRO A 217 19.33 -0.13 8.46
C PRO A 217 19.57 -1.40 9.28
N ASN A 218 20.50 -2.26 8.83
CA ASN A 218 20.81 -3.52 9.52
C ASN A 218 21.09 -3.34 11.02
N ALA A 219 21.82 -2.29 11.42
CA ALA A 219 22.12 -2.01 12.82
C ALA A 219 20.86 -1.80 13.69
N MET A 220 19.78 -1.29 13.11
CA MET A 220 18.48 -1.15 13.78
C MET A 220 17.77 -2.51 13.89
N LEU A 221 17.81 -3.33 12.83
CA LEU A 221 17.25 -4.69 12.84
C LEU A 221 17.98 -5.61 13.82
N GLU A 222 19.27 -5.41 14.04
CA GLU A 222 20.08 -6.18 15.00
C GLU A 222 19.90 -5.70 16.45
N ASN A 223 19.18 -4.61 16.69
CA ASN A 223 18.91 -4.10 18.03
C ASN A 223 17.58 -4.65 18.58
N PRO A 224 17.59 -5.48 19.65
CA PRO A 224 16.37 -6.04 20.24
C PRO A 224 15.36 -4.99 20.70
N LYS A 225 15.81 -3.78 21.07
CA LYS A 225 14.93 -2.68 21.48
C LYS A 225 13.95 -2.32 20.36
N THR A 226 14.39 -2.32 19.10
CA THR A 226 13.55 -2.04 17.92
C THR A 226 12.32 -2.92 17.91
N TRP A 227 12.52 -4.23 18.06
CA TRP A 227 11.44 -5.22 18.02
C TRP A 227 10.50 -5.12 19.22
N ASN A 228 11.03 -4.81 20.41
CA ASN A 228 10.20 -4.58 21.60
C ASN A 228 9.30 -3.34 21.44
N THR A 229 9.83 -2.25 20.89
CA THR A 229 9.04 -1.03 20.61
C THR A 229 7.95 -1.31 19.57
N ILE A 230 8.29 -2.01 18.48
CA ILE A 230 7.33 -2.42 17.45
C ILE A 230 6.24 -3.31 18.05
N LEU A 231 6.62 -4.32 18.83
CA LEU A 231 5.68 -5.26 19.44
C LEU A 231 4.71 -4.54 20.39
N ASP A 232 5.20 -3.64 21.23
CA ASP A 232 4.36 -2.82 22.11
C ASP A 232 3.33 -2.01 21.31
N THR A 233 3.76 -1.38 20.21
CA THR A 233 2.89 -0.62 19.31
C THR A 233 1.85 -1.51 18.62
N MET A 234 2.27 -2.67 18.10
CA MET A 234 1.38 -3.63 17.44
C MET A 234 0.34 -4.20 18.41
N ILE A 235 0.72 -4.45 19.67
CA ILE A 235 -0.23 -4.85 20.72
C ILE A 235 -1.26 -3.76 20.98
N LYS A 236 -0.85 -2.48 21.03
CA LYS A 236 -1.78 -1.35 21.17
C LYS A 236 -2.75 -1.24 20.00
N VAL A 237 -2.28 -1.37 18.76
CA VAL A 237 -3.15 -1.41 17.56
C VAL A 237 -4.13 -2.58 17.68
N ARG A 238 -3.64 -3.79 17.93
CA ARG A 238 -4.47 -4.99 18.06
C ARG A 238 -5.57 -4.79 19.11
N ASN A 239 -5.19 -4.35 20.31
CA ASN A 239 -6.12 -4.17 21.43
C ASN A 239 -7.16 -3.08 21.14
N ALA A 240 -6.76 -1.97 20.52
CA ALA A 240 -7.67 -0.87 20.19
C ALA A 240 -8.67 -1.24 19.09
N GLN A 241 -8.29 -2.11 18.15
CA GLN A 241 -9.12 -2.48 17.01
C GLN A 241 -9.86 -3.82 17.17
N GLY A 242 -9.76 -4.46 18.34
CA GLY A 242 -10.46 -5.71 18.64
C GLY A 242 -9.94 -6.93 17.84
N TRP A 243 -8.70 -6.87 17.39
CA TRP A 243 -8.07 -7.99 16.66
C TRP A 243 -7.61 -9.07 17.66
N THR A 244 -7.86 -10.34 17.35
CA THR A 244 -7.46 -11.49 18.17
C THR A 244 -6.80 -12.56 17.33
#